data_AF-A0A940A975-F1
#
_entry.id   AF-A0A940A975-F1
#
_cell.length_a   1.000
_cell.length_b   1.000
_cell.length_c   1.000
_cell.angle_alpha   90.00
_cell.angle_beta   90.00
_cell.angle_gamma   90.00
#
_symmetry.space_group_name_H-M   'P 1'
#
loop_
_entity.id
_entity.type
_entity.pdbx_description
1 polymer ?
#
loop_
_entity_poly.entity_id
_entity_poly.type
_entity_poly.pdbx_seq_one_letter_code
_entity_poly.pdbx_strand_id
1 'polypeptide(L)'
;VGITEALEKAPARGDVVIFRNDAIANLLPKDFLSKYISRKQLVGFIKGYSEWTVMHLSATEAAGRGVYLTYDVRTVQPDDFSKSAQVFENQGYGESKVANMLPQGTTYVVDQPVASMESLLEARRKNLDARSSLNKWNNVCSQLARSTGTDPVKWAMEIDIKEVAKVQWKGEEVVLIRPAKPLVSHNVRYNPHRGFVNTLFGEGFAIANDSHAACIGNWLIMGSEDAVKHFLASEVKQKLHYWPAKGVKAIVLADDCQLTWTRSELRFDVYRTY
;
A
#
# COMPACT_ATOMS: atom_id res chain seq x y z
N VAL A 1 -1.21 28.96 -20.16
CA VAL A 1 -2.31 28.02 -19.83
C VAL A 1 -1.75 26.98 -18.89
N GLY A 2 -2.16 27.00 -17.62
CA GLY A 2 -1.69 26.01 -16.65
C GLY A 2 -2.25 24.62 -17.00
N ILE A 3 -1.56 23.54 -16.62
CA ILE A 3 -2.02 22.16 -16.89
C ILE A 3 -3.46 21.95 -16.38
N THR A 4 -3.83 22.53 -15.24
CA THR A 4 -5.20 22.50 -14.70
C THR A 4 -6.22 23.11 -15.67
N GLU A 5 -5.89 24.23 -16.31
CA GLU A 5 -6.75 24.92 -17.29
C GLU A 5 -6.82 24.16 -18.63
N ALA A 6 -5.76 23.42 -18.99
CA ALA A 6 -5.76 22.52 -20.14
C ALA A 6 -6.60 21.26 -19.89
N LEU A 7 -6.61 20.76 -18.64
CA LEU A 7 -7.43 19.62 -18.22
C LEU A 7 -8.92 19.95 -18.14
N GLU A 8 -9.26 21.18 -17.72
CA GLU A 8 -10.65 21.68 -17.73
C GLU A 8 -11.21 21.86 -19.14
N LYS A 9 -10.33 22.02 -20.15
CA LYS A 9 -10.69 22.22 -21.55
C LYS A 9 -10.59 20.94 -22.40
N ALA A 10 -10.09 19.83 -21.84
CA ALA A 10 -9.91 18.58 -22.57
C ALA A 10 -11.28 17.89 -22.81
N PRO A 11 -11.62 17.51 -24.06
CA PRO A 11 -12.87 16.82 -24.36
C PRO A 11 -12.95 15.48 -23.61
N ALA A 12 -14.14 15.16 -23.11
CA ALA A 12 -14.41 14.13 -22.11
C ALA A 12 -14.13 12.66 -22.50
N ARG A 13 -13.39 12.37 -23.59
CA ARG A 13 -13.08 10.99 -24.00
C ARG A 13 -11.73 10.86 -24.72
N GLY A 14 -10.83 10.08 -24.12
CA GLY A 14 -9.78 9.35 -24.84
C GLY A 14 -8.48 10.12 -25.11
N ASP A 15 -8.29 11.30 -24.53
CA ASP A 15 -7.05 12.04 -24.71
C ASP A 15 -5.92 11.44 -23.86
N VAL A 16 -4.90 10.93 -24.55
CA VAL A 16 -3.63 10.48 -23.98
C VAL A 16 -2.64 11.64 -24.10
N VAL A 17 -2.21 12.18 -22.96
CA VAL A 17 -1.17 13.23 -22.93
C VAL A 17 0.13 12.62 -22.41
N ILE A 18 1.17 12.62 -23.25
CA ILE A 18 2.50 12.09 -22.91
C ILE A 18 3.35 13.22 -22.37
N PHE A 19 3.92 13.03 -21.18
CA PHE A 19 4.86 13.95 -20.56
C PHE A 19 6.23 13.31 -20.38
N ARG A 20 7.28 14.12 -20.50
CA ARG A 20 8.59 13.80 -19.94
C ARG A 20 8.50 13.90 -18.40
N ASN A 21 9.20 13.02 -17.68
CA ASN A 21 9.02 12.81 -16.22
C ASN A 21 9.16 14.10 -15.35
N ASP A 22 9.71 15.18 -15.89
CA ASP A 22 9.79 16.46 -15.19
C ASP A 22 8.42 17.09 -14.85
N ALA A 23 7.35 16.71 -15.55
CA ALA A 23 6.01 17.21 -15.29
C ALA A 23 5.26 16.48 -14.14
N ILE A 24 5.78 15.36 -13.61
CA ILE A 24 5.07 14.55 -12.60
C ILE A 24 4.70 15.37 -11.35
N ALA A 25 5.57 16.32 -10.97
CA ALA A 25 5.32 17.24 -9.86
C ALA A 25 4.07 18.11 -10.06
N ASN A 26 3.59 18.30 -11.29
CA ASN A 26 2.38 19.05 -11.60
C ASN A 26 1.15 18.14 -11.75
N LEU A 27 1.35 16.84 -12.01
CA LEU A 27 0.27 15.88 -12.23
C LEU A 27 -0.25 15.27 -10.91
N LEU A 28 0.59 15.19 -9.88
CA LEU A 28 0.17 14.73 -8.56
C LEU A 28 -0.65 15.82 -7.84
N PRO A 29 -1.81 15.51 -7.23
CA PRO A 29 -2.55 16.40 -6.37
C PRO A 29 -1.63 16.98 -5.28
N LYS A 30 -1.85 18.24 -4.89
CA LYS A 30 -0.98 18.95 -3.94
C LYS A 30 -0.84 18.20 -2.62
N ASP A 31 -1.95 17.68 -2.14
CA ASP A 31 -2.06 17.08 -0.80
C ASP A 31 -1.93 15.55 -0.79
N PHE A 32 -1.78 14.92 -1.96
CA PHE A 32 -1.68 13.46 -2.05
C PHE A 32 -0.48 12.95 -1.25
N LEU A 33 -0.76 12.07 -0.29
CA LEU A 33 0.20 11.50 0.69
C LEU A 33 0.98 12.53 1.51
N SER A 34 0.60 13.81 1.49
CA SER A 34 1.34 14.89 2.17
C SER A 34 1.51 14.67 3.69
N LYS A 35 0.58 13.94 4.30
CA LYS A 35 0.63 13.51 5.72
C LYS A 35 1.66 12.41 6.00
N TYR A 36 2.09 11.67 4.98
CA TYR A 36 2.89 10.44 5.12
C TYR A 36 4.28 10.54 4.48
N ILE A 37 4.41 11.26 3.37
CA ILE A 37 5.67 11.46 2.65
C ILE A 37 5.73 12.88 2.11
N SER A 38 6.91 13.48 2.11
CA SER A 38 7.07 14.80 1.50
C SER A 38 6.85 14.72 -0.02
N ARG A 39 6.24 15.76 -0.59
CA ARG A 39 6.05 15.88 -2.04
C ARG A 39 7.36 15.66 -2.81
N LYS A 40 8.47 16.18 -2.31
CA LYS A 40 9.81 16.03 -2.91
C LYS A 40 10.24 14.55 -2.98
N GLN A 41 10.02 13.79 -1.90
CA GLN A 41 10.34 12.36 -1.87
C GLN A 41 9.45 11.55 -2.81
N LEU A 42 8.14 11.83 -2.85
CA LEU A 42 7.21 11.16 -3.76
C LEU A 42 7.55 11.42 -5.23
N VAL A 43 7.79 12.69 -5.59
CA VAL A 43 8.21 13.08 -6.94
C VAL A 43 9.55 12.44 -7.29
N GLY A 44 10.52 12.46 -6.37
CA GLY A 44 11.83 11.83 -6.58
C GLY A 44 11.74 10.32 -6.80
N PHE A 45 10.86 9.63 -6.07
CA PHE A 45 10.59 8.21 -6.26
C PHE A 45 10.06 7.91 -7.66
N ILE A 46 9.02 8.62 -8.11
CA ILE A 46 8.44 8.41 -9.44
C ILE A 46 9.43 8.79 -10.55
N LYS A 47 10.21 9.86 -10.36
CA LYS A 47 11.29 10.24 -11.28
C LYS A 47 12.36 9.15 -11.43
N GLY A 48 12.68 8.45 -10.34
CA GLY A 48 13.61 7.32 -10.36
C GLY A 48 13.02 6.00 -10.87
N TYR A 49 11.71 5.95 -11.12
CA TYR A 49 11.00 4.74 -11.55
C TYR A 49 10.77 4.68 -13.06
N SER A 50 10.73 5.82 -13.76
CA SER A 50 10.42 5.86 -15.20
C SER A 50 11.12 6.96 -15.96
N GLU A 51 11.16 6.85 -17.28
CA GLU A 51 11.63 7.95 -18.16
C GLU A 51 10.47 8.80 -18.66
N TRP A 52 9.32 8.16 -18.90
CA TRP A 52 8.13 8.79 -19.45
C TRP A 52 6.92 8.56 -18.54
N THR A 53 6.01 9.52 -18.60
CA THR A 53 4.77 9.50 -17.86
C THR A 53 3.62 9.77 -18.81
N VAL A 54 2.65 8.88 -18.86
CA VAL A 54 1.47 8.99 -19.71
C VAL A 54 0.28 9.31 -18.82
N MET A 55 -0.40 10.41 -19.09
CA MET A 55 -1.66 10.77 -18.45
C MET A 55 -2.81 10.39 -19.37
N HIS A 56 -3.78 9.68 -18.84
CA HIS A 56 -5.02 9.39 -19.52
C HIS A 56 -6.18 9.96 -18.70
N LEU A 57 -7.04 10.74 -19.36
CA LEU A 57 -8.21 11.35 -18.75
C LEU A 57 -9.47 10.59 -19.16
N SER A 58 -10.29 10.22 -18.19
CA SER A 58 -11.58 9.58 -18.39
C SER A 58 -12.65 10.26 -17.55
N ALA A 59 -13.81 10.50 -18.16
CA ALA A 59 -15.01 10.89 -17.44
C ALA A 59 -15.86 9.65 -17.20
N THR A 60 -16.08 9.29 -15.94
CA THR A 60 -16.97 8.19 -15.56
C THR A 60 -18.22 8.78 -14.94
N GLU A 61 -19.38 8.60 -15.57
CA GLU A 61 -20.67 8.85 -14.92
C GLU A 61 -20.99 7.69 -13.98
N ALA A 62 -21.01 7.95 -12.67
CA ALA A 62 -21.56 6.98 -11.73
C ALA A 62 -23.04 7.29 -11.51
N ALA A 63 -23.91 6.30 -11.75
CA ALA A 63 -25.36 6.43 -11.60
C ALA A 63 -25.72 7.04 -10.24
N GLY A 64 -26.23 8.28 -10.27
CA GLY A 64 -26.73 9.01 -9.10
C GLY A 64 -25.71 9.80 -8.28
N ARG A 65 -24.44 9.97 -8.72
CA ARG A 65 -23.43 10.75 -7.98
C ARG A 65 -22.63 11.78 -8.79
N GLY A 66 -23.05 12.09 -10.02
CA GLY A 66 -22.39 13.07 -10.88
C GLY A 66 -21.30 12.48 -11.77
N VAL A 67 -20.59 13.38 -12.47
CA VAL A 67 -19.50 13.05 -13.39
C VAL A 67 -18.18 13.04 -12.62
N TYR A 68 -17.49 11.90 -12.62
CA TYR A 68 -16.17 11.78 -12.03
C TYR A 68 -15.12 11.99 -13.12
N LEU A 69 -14.25 12.99 -12.94
CA LEU A 69 -13.02 13.07 -13.72
C LEU A 69 -11.99 12.18 -13.04
N THR A 70 -11.76 11.02 -13.64
CA THR A 70 -10.66 10.13 -13.29
C THR A 70 -9.52 10.40 -14.24
N TYR A 71 -8.31 10.59 -13.70
CA TYR A 71 -7.12 10.53 -14.52
C TYR A 71 -6.18 9.47 -13.98
N ASP A 72 -5.63 8.67 -14.88
CA ASP A 72 -4.61 7.70 -14.56
C ASP A 72 -3.26 8.15 -15.13
N VAL A 73 -2.25 8.14 -14.28
CA VAL A 73 -0.86 8.43 -14.65
C VAL A 73 -0.08 7.14 -14.67
N ARG A 74 0.37 6.71 -15.85
CA ARG A 74 1.17 5.50 -16.06
C ARG A 74 2.62 5.84 -16.31
N THR A 75 3.50 5.15 -15.63
CA THR A 75 4.94 5.25 -15.85
C THR A 75 5.37 4.25 -16.91
N VAL A 76 6.02 4.70 -17.99
CA VAL A 76 6.64 3.78 -18.98
C VAL A 76 8.06 3.46 -18.49
N GLN A 77 8.30 2.17 -18.28
CA GLN A 77 9.58 1.67 -17.78
C GLN A 77 10.64 1.73 -18.90
N PRO A 78 11.82 2.31 -18.65
CA PRO A 78 12.99 2.10 -19.50
C PRO A 78 13.59 0.71 -19.27
N ASP A 79 14.37 0.22 -20.24
CA ASP A 79 15.04 -1.08 -20.17
C ASP A 79 16.09 -1.19 -19.03
N ASP A 80 16.55 -0.05 -18.47
CA ASP A 80 17.59 -0.01 -17.44
C ASP A 80 17.09 0.72 -16.17
N PHE A 81 16.80 -0.08 -15.15
CA PHE A 81 16.07 0.33 -13.95
C PHE A 81 17.00 0.73 -12.80
N SER A 82 16.57 1.65 -11.93
CA SER A 82 17.36 2.03 -10.76
C SER A 82 17.55 0.85 -9.79
N LYS A 83 18.75 0.71 -9.23
CA LYS A 83 19.15 -0.41 -8.33
C LYS A 83 18.16 -0.69 -7.18
N SER A 84 17.46 0.34 -6.69
CA SER A 84 16.51 0.19 -5.57
C SER A 84 15.21 -0.50 -5.96
N ALA A 85 14.77 -0.33 -7.20
CA ALA A 85 13.50 -0.86 -7.64
C ALA A 85 13.66 -2.27 -8.25
N GLN A 86 14.83 -2.60 -8.82
CA GLN A 86 15.22 -3.98 -9.20
C GLN A 86 15.13 -4.96 -8.02
N VAL A 87 15.39 -4.48 -6.80
CA VAL A 87 15.32 -5.30 -5.58
C VAL A 87 13.91 -5.83 -5.34
N PHE A 88 12.88 -5.11 -5.78
CA PHE A 88 11.48 -5.51 -5.61
C PHE A 88 10.88 -6.17 -6.85
N GLU A 89 11.66 -6.35 -7.93
CA GLU A 89 11.18 -7.02 -9.15
C GLU A 89 10.81 -8.48 -8.90
N ASN A 90 11.66 -9.19 -8.16
CA ASN A 90 11.55 -10.62 -7.91
C ASN A 90 10.56 -11.02 -6.81
N GLN A 91 9.89 -10.05 -6.16
CA GLN A 91 8.89 -10.36 -5.11
C GLN A 91 7.62 -11.04 -5.64
N GLY A 92 7.43 -11.07 -6.96
CA GLY A 92 6.23 -11.61 -7.60
C GLY A 92 5.01 -10.69 -7.45
N TYR A 93 3.84 -11.20 -7.81
CA TYR A 93 2.56 -10.48 -7.76
C TYR A 93 1.55 -11.30 -6.97
N GLY A 94 0.84 -10.64 -6.06
CA GLY A 94 -0.16 -11.31 -5.23
C GLY A 94 -1.59 -11.02 -5.66
N GLU A 95 -2.52 -11.63 -4.93
CA GLU A 95 -3.94 -11.31 -4.92
C GLU A 95 -4.23 -10.43 -3.70
N SER A 96 -4.84 -9.26 -3.92
CA SER A 96 -5.30 -8.37 -2.86
C SER A 96 -6.76 -8.69 -2.51
N LYS A 97 -7.02 -8.85 -1.21
CA LYS A 97 -8.34 -9.09 -0.62
C LYS A 97 -8.70 -8.07 0.45
N VAL A 98 -7.79 -7.16 0.82
CA VAL A 98 -7.99 -6.18 1.90
C VAL A 98 -9.19 -5.27 1.67
N ALA A 99 -9.55 -4.98 0.42
CA ALA A 99 -10.76 -4.20 0.10
C ALA A 99 -12.03 -4.76 0.75
N ASN A 100 -12.08 -6.09 0.96
CA ASN A 100 -13.19 -6.76 1.65
C ASN A 100 -13.16 -6.62 3.17
N MET A 101 -12.19 -5.89 3.72
CA MET A 101 -12.01 -5.68 5.17
C MET A 101 -12.11 -4.21 5.56
N LEU A 102 -12.10 -3.28 4.59
CA LEU A 102 -12.02 -1.86 4.88
C LEU A 102 -13.30 -1.34 5.56
N PRO A 103 -13.21 -0.73 6.74
CA PRO A 103 -14.36 -0.13 7.39
C PRO A 103 -14.81 1.13 6.64
N GLN A 104 -16.07 1.50 6.79
CA GLN A 104 -16.57 2.78 6.26
C GLN A 104 -15.81 3.98 6.86
N GLY A 105 -15.40 4.91 6.01
CA GLY A 105 -14.62 6.09 6.41
C GLY A 105 -13.12 5.80 6.50
N THR A 106 -12.64 4.77 5.78
CA THR A 106 -11.22 4.54 5.56
C THR A 106 -10.66 5.69 4.73
N THR A 107 -9.66 6.37 5.26
CA THR A 107 -8.99 7.50 4.59
C THR A 107 -7.59 7.13 4.10
N TYR A 108 -7.02 6.03 4.59
CA TYR A 108 -5.70 5.61 4.18
C TYR A 108 -5.54 4.09 4.23
N VAL A 109 -4.95 3.53 3.18
CA VAL A 109 -4.55 2.13 3.12
C VAL A 109 -3.18 2.03 2.46
N VAL A 110 -2.29 1.26 3.06
CA VAL A 110 -1.12 0.69 2.34
C VAL A 110 -1.33 -0.80 2.32
N ASP A 111 -1.41 -1.40 1.13
CA ASP A 111 -1.57 -2.83 0.93
C ASP A 111 -0.39 -3.39 0.15
N GLN A 112 0.10 -4.55 0.57
CA GLN A 112 1.13 -5.31 -0.11
C GLN A 112 0.74 -6.79 -0.13
N PRO A 113 0.21 -7.27 -1.27
CA PRO A 113 0.09 -8.69 -1.53
C PRO A 113 1.46 -9.34 -1.65
N VAL A 114 1.58 -10.55 -1.10
CA VAL A 114 2.84 -11.29 -1.01
C VAL A 114 2.69 -12.60 -1.76
N ALA A 115 3.42 -12.73 -2.87
CA ALA A 115 3.43 -13.97 -3.65
C ALA A 115 4.27 -15.06 -2.95
N SER A 116 5.47 -14.68 -2.51
CA SER A 116 6.41 -15.54 -1.79
C SER A 116 7.07 -14.75 -0.66
N MET A 117 6.92 -15.26 0.57
CA MET A 117 7.61 -14.69 1.73
C MET A 117 9.13 -14.78 1.60
N GLU A 118 9.65 -15.86 1.01
CA GLU A 118 11.08 -16.06 0.79
C GLU A 118 11.65 -14.95 -0.12
N SER A 119 11.03 -14.76 -1.28
CA SER A 119 11.46 -13.74 -2.25
C SER A 119 11.31 -12.33 -1.68
N LEU A 120 10.27 -12.06 -0.89
CA LEU A 120 10.08 -10.79 -0.21
C LEU A 120 11.18 -10.51 0.81
N LEU A 121 11.54 -11.51 1.63
CA LEU A 121 12.58 -11.40 2.64
C LEU A 121 13.98 -11.26 2.02
N GLU A 122 14.26 -11.98 0.95
CA GLU A 122 15.50 -11.85 0.19
C GLU A 122 15.65 -10.44 -0.38
N ALA A 123 14.61 -9.94 -1.05
CA ALA A 123 14.54 -8.57 -1.55
C ALA A 123 14.76 -7.56 -0.42
N ARG A 124 14.09 -7.73 0.73
CA ARG A 124 14.28 -6.86 1.88
C ARG A 124 15.72 -6.87 2.39
N ARG A 125 16.33 -8.04 2.55
CA ARG A 125 17.72 -8.17 3.01
C ARG A 125 18.68 -7.48 2.04
N LYS A 126 18.52 -7.68 0.73
CA LYS A 126 19.29 -7.01 -0.30
C LYS A 126 19.13 -5.48 -0.25
N ASN A 127 17.90 -5.00 -0.01
CA ASN A 127 17.65 -3.56 0.16
C ASN A 127 18.34 -2.99 1.41
N LEU A 128 18.23 -3.69 2.54
CA LEU A 128 18.84 -3.28 3.80
C LEU A 128 20.37 -3.31 3.74
N ASP A 129 20.95 -4.30 3.06
CA ASP A 129 22.39 -4.41 2.85
C ASP A 129 22.92 -3.27 1.98
N ALA A 130 22.24 -2.97 0.86
CA ALA A 130 22.54 -1.83 0.00
C ALA A 130 22.45 -0.47 0.71
N ARG A 131 21.72 -0.41 1.84
CA ARG A 131 21.58 0.77 2.71
C ARG A 131 22.38 0.66 4.01
N SER A 132 23.30 -0.30 4.10
CA SER A 132 24.16 -0.56 5.28
C SER A 132 23.37 -0.70 6.59
N SER A 133 22.12 -1.16 6.52
CA SER A 133 21.18 -1.26 7.63
C SER A 133 20.84 -2.71 8.02
N LEU A 134 21.44 -3.69 7.34
CA LEU A 134 21.18 -5.12 7.57
C LEU A 134 21.55 -5.57 9.00
N ASN A 135 22.70 -5.13 9.52
CA ASN A 135 23.12 -5.48 10.89
C ASN A 135 22.16 -4.93 11.95
N LYS A 136 21.68 -3.68 11.77
CA LYS A 136 20.67 -3.08 12.65
C LYS A 136 19.38 -3.92 12.64
N TRP A 137 18.94 -4.35 11.47
CA TRP A 137 17.75 -5.18 11.33
C TRP A 137 17.91 -6.56 12.00
N ASN A 138 19.05 -7.23 11.80
CA ASN A 138 19.36 -8.51 12.46
C ASN A 138 19.34 -8.38 14.00
N ASN A 139 19.85 -7.27 14.54
CA ASN A 139 19.82 -6.99 15.97
C ASN A 139 18.37 -6.82 16.48
N VAL A 140 17.52 -6.10 15.75
CA VAL A 140 16.10 -5.94 16.09
C VAL A 140 15.37 -7.29 16.07
N CYS A 141 15.56 -8.11 15.04
CA CYS A 141 14.98 -9.45 14.97
C CYS A 141 15.40 -10.31 16.17
N SER A 142 16.67 -10.24 16.56
CA SER A 142 17.21 -10.97 17.71
C SER A 142 16.63 -10.50 19.05
N GLN A 143 16.43 -9.19 19.22
CA GLN A 143 15.79 -8.63 20.42
C GLN A 143 14.33 -9.07 20.53
N LEU A 144 13.59 -9.00 19.42
CA LEU A 144 12.21 -9.45 19.35
C LEU A 144 12.12 -10.93 19.71
N ALA A 145 12.97 -11.79 19.12
CA ALA A 145 13.03 -13.21 19.41
C ALA A 145 13.18 -13.54 20.91
N ARG A 146 14.01 -12.77 21.64
CA ARG A 146 14.19 -12.95 23.09
C ARG A 146 12.92 -12.63 23.88
N SER A 147 12.13 -11.65 23.43
CA SER A 147 10.91 -11.19 24.12
C SER A 147 9.65 -12.00 23.76
N THR A 148 9.61 -12.61 22.58
CA THR A 148 8.41 -13.26 22.03
C THR A 148 8.56 -14.78 21.87
N GLY A 149 9.78 -15.32 22.01
CA GLY A 149 10.09 -16.75 21.82
C GLY A 149 10.28 -17.19 20.37
N THR A 150 10.06 -16.30 19.40
CA THR A 150 10.30 -16.55 17.96
C THR A 150 10.74 -15.26 17.27
N ASP A 151 11.62 -15.33 16.29
CA ASP A 151 12.02 -14.14 15.53
C ASP A 151 10.97 -13.79 14.45
N PRO A 152 10.90 -12.52 14.02
CA PRO A 152 9.90 -12.09 13.03
C PRO A 152 9.97 -12.84 11.70
N VAL A 153 11.16 -13.21 11.24
CA VAL A 153 11.36 -13.88 9.94
C VAL A 153 10.79 -15.28 10.00
N LYS A 154 11.14 -16.04 11.04
CA LYS A 154 10.62 -17.38 11.26
C LYS A 154 9.10 -17.39 11.38
N TRP A 155 8.54 -16.48 12.18
CA TRP A 155 7.09 -16.35 12.33
C TRP A 155 6.39 -16.07 10.99
N ALA A 156 6.91 -15.13 10.18
CA ALA A 156 6.30 -14.77 8.91
C ALA A 156 6.33 -15.92 7.88
N MET A 157 7.40 -16.73 7.93
CA MET A 157 7.53 -17.96 7.14
C MET A 157 6.57 -19.06 7.62
N GLU A 158 6.39 -19.22 8.93
CA GLU A 158 5.50 -20.24 9.52
C GLU A 158 4.04 -20.00 9.17
N ILE A 159 3.57 -18.75 9.27
CA ILE A 159 2.18 -18.40 8.90
C ILE A 159 2.01 -18.19 7.39
N ASP A 160 3.11 -18.10 6.65
CA ASP A 160 3.18 -17.84 5.21
C ASP A 160 2.30 -16.65 4.81
N ILE A 161 2.71 -15.44 5.19
CA ILE A 161 1.94 -14.22 4.93
C ILE A 161 1.73 -14.05 3.42
N LYS A 162 0.46 -13.91 3.01
CA LYS A 162 0.04 -13.69 1.63
C LYS A 162 -0.39 -12.26 1.34
N GLU A 163 -0.65 -11.47 2.36
CA GLU A 163 -1.03 -10.06 2.24
C GLU A 163 -0.82 -9.36 3.57
N VAL A 164 -0.33 -8.13 3.53
CA VAL A 164 -0.27 -7.24 4.68
C VAL A 164 -0.82 -5.88 4.29
N ALA A 165 -1.60 -5.28 5.18
CA ALA A 165 -2.11 -3.94 4.96
C ALA A 165 -2.08 -3.10 6.23
N LYS A 166 -1.76 -1.82 6.11
CA LYS A 166 -2.06 -0.80 7.12
C LYS A 166 -3.32 -0.08 6.72
N VAL A 167 -4.26 0.08 7.64
CA VAL A 167 -5.53 0.78 7.42
C VAL A 167 -5.68 1.88 8.45
N GLN A 168 -6.06 3.08 8.02
CA GLN A 168 -6.49 4.16 8.90
C GLN A 168 -7.91 4.59 8.56
N TRP A 169 -8.74 4.72 9.58
CA TRP A 169 -10.13 5.13 9.46
C TRP A 169 -10.52 5.90 10.72
N LYS A 170 -11.25 7.01 10.55
CA LYS A 170 -11.79 7.81 11.67
C LYS A 170 -10.77 8.16 12.78
N GLY A 171 -9.50 8.34 12.44
CA GLY A 171 -8.42 8.65 13.39
C GLY A 171 -7.79 7.44 14.09
N GLU A 172 -8.28 6.24 13.82
CA GLU A 172 -7.71 4.97 14.31
C GLU A 172 -6.88 4.28 13.23
N GLU A 173 -6.06 3.31 13.63
CA GLU A 173 -5.26 2.51 12.72
C GLU A 173 -5.07 1.06 13.17
N VAL A 174 -5.02 0.15 12.20
CA VAL A 174 -4.70 -1.27 12.39
C VAL A 174 -3.79 -1.76 11.29
N VAL A 175 -3.10 -2.86 11.57
CA VAL A 175 -2.49 -3.71 10.56
C VAL A 175 -3.34 -4.95 10.37
N LEU A 176 -3.54 -5.34 9.11
CA LEU A 176 -4.20 -6.55 8.68
C LEU A 176 -3.16 -7.49 8.06
N ILE A 177 -3.21 -8.77 8.41
CA ILE A 177 -2.34 -9.80 7.86
C ILE A 177 -3.21 -10.96 7.41
N ARG A 178 -3.08 -11.35 6.14
CA ARG A 178 -3.70 -12.55 5.61
C ARG A 178 -2.65 -13.66 5.51
N PRO A 179 -2.74 -14.71 6.34
CA PRO A 179 -1.88 -15.87 6.20
C PRO A 179 -2.36 -16.79 5.08
N ALA A 180 -1.50 -17.69 4.62
CA ALA A 180 -1.83 -18.69 3.63
C ALA A 180 -2.86 -19.69 4.15
N LYS A 181 -2.69 -20.09 5.41
CA LYS A 181 -3.58 -21.02 6.11
C LYS A 181 -4.45 -20.27 7.11
N PRO A 182 -5.76 -20.57 7.17
CA PRO A 182 -6.65 -20.05 8.20
C PRO A 182 -6.07 -20.23 9.60
N LEU A 183 -5.89 -19.11 10.31
CA LEU A 183 -5.60 -19.12 11.73
C LEU A 183 -6.88 -19.38 12.54
N VAL A 184 -6.71 -19.94 13.75
CA VAL A 184 -7.81 -20.13 14.69
C VAL A 184 -8.41 -18.76 15.01
N SER A 185 -9.70 -18.61 14.76
CA SER A 185 -10.40 -17.35 15.05
C SER A 185 -10.42 -17.11 16.55
N HIS A 186 -10.22 -15.86 16.94
CA HIS A 186 -10.23 -15.46 18.33
C HIS A 186 -10.63 -13.98 18.46
N ASN A 187 -11.29 -13.67 19.58
CA ASN A 187 -11.60 -12.31 19.96
C ASN A 187 -10.34 -11.51 20.30
N VAL A 188 -10.53 -10.23 20.60
CA VAL A 188 -9.46 -9.31 21.00
C VAL A 188 -8.71 -9.86 22.20
N ARG A 189 -7.39 -9.98 22.07
CA ARG A 189 -6.46 -10.39 23.12
C ARG A 189 -5.12 -9.70 22.95
N TYR A 190 -4.23 -9.84 23.92
CA TYR A 190 -2.86 -9.36 23.81
C TYR A 190 -2.16 -9.95 22.58
N ASN A 191 -1.44 -9.11 21.83
CA ASN A 191 -0.63 -9.51 20.69
C ASN A 191 0.75 -9.98 21.18
N PRO A 192 1.11 -11.27 21.04
CA PRO A 192 2.44 -11.75 21.43
C PRO A 192 3.54 -11.38 20.43
N HIS A 193 3.20 -10.82 19.25
CA HIS A 193 4.12 -10.57 18.13
C HIS A 193 4.31 -9.08 17.83
N ARG A 194 4.33 -8.25 18.89
CA ARG A 194 4.52 -6.80 18.76
C ARG A 194 5.82 -6.46 18.06
N GLY A 195 5.79 -5.46 17.17
CA GLY A 195 6.93 -4.98 16.39
C GLY A 195 7.30 -5.83 15.18
N PHE A 196 6.67 -7.00 14.97
CA PHE A 196 7.04 -7.92 13.90
C PHE A 196 6.75 -7.32 12.52
N VAL A 197 5.54 -6.77 12.33
CA VAL A 197 5.10 -6.19 11.05
C VAL A 197 6.04 -5.06 10.62
N ASN A 198 6.29 -4.09 11.49
CA ASN A 198 7.21 -2.99 11.18
C ASN A 198 8.61 -3.53 10.83
N THR A 199 9.10 -4.50 11.59
CA THR A 199 10.40 -5.12 11.32
C THR A 199 10.45 -5.80 9.94
N LEU A 200 9.37 -6.44 9.51
CA LEU A 200 9.29 -7.21 8.26
C LEU A 200 8.94 -6.37 7.02
N PHE A 201 8.10 -5.36 7.17
CA PHE A 201 7.55 -4.59 6.04
C PHE A 201 7.98 -3.13 6.05
N GLY A 202 8.52 -2.64 7.17
CA GLY A 202 9.07 -1.30 7.33
C GLY A 202 8.05 -0.28 7.85
N GLU A 203 8.50 0.97 7.94
CA GLU A 203 7.75 2.06 8.59
C GLU A 203 6.40 2.36 7.92
N GLY A 204 6.24 2.06 6.62
CA GLY A 204 4.96 2.22 5.92
C GLY A 204 3.82 1.37 6.49
N PHE A 205 4.15 0.27 7.19
CA PHE A 205 3.19 -0.60 7.87
C PHE A 205 3.25 -0.46 9.40
N ALA A 206 4.09 0.44 9.92
CA ALA A 206 4.16 0.68 11.36
C ALA A 206 2.89 1.39 11.84
N ILE A 207 2.39 0.98 13.00
CA ILE A 207 1.32 1.64 13.74
C ILE A 207 1.83 2.02 15.13
N ALA A 208 1.26 3.05 15.73
CA ALA A 208 1.68 3.59 17.01
C ALA A 208 1.51 2.58 18.16
N ASN A 209 0.46 1.74 18.08
CA ASN A 209 0.16 0.75 19.09
C ASN A 209 -0.36 -0.53 18.44
N ASP A 210 0.40 -1.63 18.57
CA ASP A 210 0.06 -2.97 18.07
C ASP A 210 -0.14 -3.99 19.21
N SER A 211 -0.49 -3.51 20.40
CA SER A 211 -0.56 -4.30 21.63
C SER A 211 -1.60 -5.41 21.64
N HIS A 212 -2.63 -5.31 20.81
CA HIS A 212 -3.75 -6.24 20.77
C HIS A 212 -3.93 -6.81 19.38
N ALA A 213 -4.48 -8.03 19.33
CA ALA A 213 -4.83 -8.68 18.09
C ALA A 213 -6.13 -9.48 18.18
N ALA A 214 -6.81 -9.62 17.04
CA ALA A 214 -7.94 -10.50 16.83
C ALA A 214 -7.78 -11.25 15.50
N CYS A 215 -8.43 -12.41 15.37
CA CYS A 215 -8.43 -13.16 14.12
C CYS A 215 -9.87 -13.44 13.67
N ILE A 216 -10.26 -12.88 12.52
CA ILE A 216 -11.58 -13.06 11.90
C ILE A 216 -11.43 -13.26 10.40
N GLY A 217 -12.14 -14.25 9.83
CA GLY A 217 -12.25 -14.41 8.38
C GLY A 217 -10.91 -14.61 7.67
N ASN A 218 -9.97 -15.32 8.30
CA ASN A 218 -8.58 -15.48 7.84
C ASN A 218 -7.76 -14.18 7.79
N TRP A 219 -8.11 -13.20 8.64
CA TRP A 219 -7.31 -12.00 8.84
C TRP A 219 -6.92 -11.87 10.30
N LEU A 220 -5.62 -11.73 10.52
CA LEU A 220 -5.07 -11.29 11.79
C LEU A 220 -5.03 -9.76 11.79
N ILE A 221 -5.69 -9.16 12.77
CA ILE A 221 -5.92 -7.72 12.89
C ILE A 221 -5.14 -7.28 14.13
N MET A 222 -4.23 -6.33 14.00
CA MET A 222 -3.37 -5.83 15.08
C MET A 222 -3.53 -4.33 15.27
N GLY A 223 -3.62 -3.87 16.52
CA GLY A 223 -3.82 -2.46 16.85
C GLY A 223 -3.81 -2.20 18.36
N SER A 224 -4.28 -1.01 18.78
CA SER A 224 -4.69 -0.80 20.17
C SER A 224 -5.93 -1.64 20.47
N GLU A 225 -6.22 -1.89 21.74
CA GLU A 225 -7.40 -2.67 22.14
C GLU A 225 -8.69 -2.07 21.55
N ASP A 226 -8.86 -0.75 21.68
CA ASP A 226 -10.03 -0.03 21.19
C ASP A 226 -10.12 -0.04 19.67
N ALA A 227 -9.02 0.21 18.96
CA ALA A 227 -9.00 0.21 17.49
C ALA A 227 -9.36 -1.17 16.94
N VAL A 228 -8.87 -2.25 17.54
CA VAL A 228 -9.26 -3.61 17.14
C VAL A 228 -10.74 -3.83 17.42
N LYS A 229 -11.25 -3.50 18.62
CA LYS A 229 -12.68 -3.65 18.94
C LYS A 229 -13.59 -2.88 17.97
N HIS A 230 -13.27 -1.61 17.71
CA HIS A 230 -14.03 -0.77 16.77
C HIS A 230 -13.96 -1.32 15.35
N PHE A 231 -12.78 -1.78 14.91
CA PHE A 231 -12.63 -2.41 13.60
C PHE A 231 -13.54 -3.64 13.45
N LEU A 232 -13.60 -4.49 14.47
CA LEU A 232 -14.49 -5.68 14.46
C LEU A 232 -15.97 -5.33 14.48
N ALA A 233 -16.35 -4.22 15.12
CA ALA A 233 -17.73 -3.74 15.18
C ALA A 233 -18.19 -3.04 13.88
N SER A 234 -17.28 -2.75 12.95
CA SER A 234 -17.64 -2.13 11.67
C SER A 234 -18.39 -3.11 10.75
N GLU A 235 -19.72 -3.09 10.80
CA GLU A 235 -20.55 -3.95 9.94
C GLU A 235 -20.59 -3.50 8.47
N VAL A 236 -20.32 -2.22 8.20
CA VAL A 236 -20.34 -1.65 6.84
C VAL A 236 -18.93 -1.61 6.26
N LYS A 237 -18.67 -2.51 5.31
CA LYS A 237 -17.44 -2.54 4.52
C LYS A 237 -17.51 -1.50 3.39
N GLN A 238 -16.48 -0.68 3.27
CA GLN A 238 -16.36 0.31 2.20
C GLN A 238 -16.28 -0.42 0.84
N LYS A 239 -17.30 -0.23 0.00
CA LYS A 239 -17.26 -0.73 -1.38
C LYS A 239 -16.35 0.16 -2.22
N LEU A 240 -15.16 -0.36 -2.52
CA LEU A 240 -14.25 0.25 -3.48
C LEU A 240 -14.52 -0.35 -4.87
N HIS A 241 -15.06 0.44 -5.79
CA HIS A 241 -15.37 0.01 -7.15
C HIS A 241 -14.13 -0.19 -8.04
N TYR A 242 -12.96 0.29 -7.59
CA TYR A 242 -11.74 0.38 -8.40
C TYR A 242 -10.52 -0.31 -7.77
N TRP A 243 -10.75 -1.22 -6.80
CA TRP A 243 -9.65 -1.92 -6.14
C TRP A 243 -9.10 -3.07 -7.00
N PRO A 244 -7.81 -3.06 -7.37
CA PRO A 244 -7.24 -4.12 -8.21
C PRO A 244 -7.03 -5.40 -7.40
N ALA A 245 -7.74 -6.46 -7.76
CA ALA A 245 -7.71 -7.72 -7.02
C ALA A 245 -6.47 -8.59 -7.31
N LYS A 246 -5.85 -8.51 -8.50
CA LYS A 246 -4.74 -9.40 -8.92
C LYS A 246 -3.65 -8.64 -9.67
N GLY A 247 -2.44 -9.19 -9.68
CA GLY A 247 -1.34 -8.69 -10.51
C GLY A 247 -0.70 -7.41 -9.95
N VAL A 248 -0.83 -7.19 -8.64
CA VAL A 248 -0.33 -6.02 -7.93
C VAL A 248 0.81 -6.39 -6.99
N LYS A 249 1.73 -5.45 -6.81
CA LYS A 249 2.81 -5.50 -5.82
C LYS A 249 2.48 -4.69 -4.57
N ALA A 250 1.90 -3.52 -4.77
CA ALA A 250 1.49 -2.65 -3.69
C ALA A 250 0.35 -1.72 -4.15
N ILE A 251 -0.48 -1.32 -3.21
CA ILE A 251 -1.54 -0.33 -3.41
C ILE A 251 -1.43 0.68 -2.26
N VAL A 252 -1.49 1.97 -2.56
CA VAL A 252 -1.61 3.02 -1.55
C VAL A 252 -2.85 3.84 -1.87
N LEU A 253 -3.86 3.76 -1.01
CA LEU A 253 -5.03 4.63 -1.04
C LEU A 253 -4.82 5.74 0.00
N ALA A 254 -5.02 6.99 -0.39
CA ALA A 254 -5.06 8.11 0.53
C ALA A 254 -6.15 9.09 0.07
N ASP A 255 -7.15 9.26 0.93
CA ASP A 255 -8.39 9.98 0.63
C ASP A 255 -8.98 9.45 -0.69
N ASP A 256 -9.16 10.32 -1.68
CA ASP A 256 -9.73 9.97 -2.99
C ASP A 256 -8.66 9.67 -4.06
N CYS A 257 -7.44 9.30 -3.66
CA CYS A 257 -6.34 9.04 -4.58
C CYS A 257 -5.73 7.66 -4.32
N GLN A 258 -5.44 6.92 -5.39
CA GLN A 258 -4.85 5.59 -5.32
C GLN A 258 -3.57 5.52 -6.16
N LEU A 259 -2.50 5.02 -5.57
CA LEU A 259 -1.29 4.61 -6.27
C LEU A 259 -1.28 3.08 -6.33
N THR A 260 -1.28 2.52 -7.53
CA THR A 260 -1.23 1.08 -7.77
C THR A 260 0.09 0.72 -8.44
N TRP A 261 0.87 -0.17 -7.84
CA TRP A 261 2.01 -0.78 -8.49
C TRP A 261 1.63 -2.14 -9.05
N THR A 262 1.57 -2.23 -10.39
CA THR A 262 1.24 -3.46 -11.13
C THR A 262 2.50 -4.11 -11.73
N ARG A 263 2.31 -5.15 -12.56
CA ARG A 263 3.38 -5.80 -13.30
C ARG A 263 4.13 -4.94 -14.29
N SER A 264 3.44 -4.04 -14.97
CA SER A 264 3.99 -3.29 -16.10
C SER A 264 4.13 -1.80 -15.83
N GLU A 265 3.50 -1.30 -14.76
CA GLU A 265 3.38 0.14 -14.55
C GLU A 265 3.12 0.49 -13.08
N LEU A 266 3.57 1.67 -12.70
CA LEU A 266 3.01 2.43 -11.59
C LEU A 266 1.86 3.26 -12.15
N ARG A 267 0.66 3.05 -11.62
CA ARG A 267 -0.57 3.76 -11.98
C ARG A 267 -0.99 4.65 -10.83
N PHE A 268 -1.32 5.89 -11.11
CA PHE A 268 -1.87 6.81 -10.12
C PHE A 268 -3.26 7.26 -10.57
N ASP A 269 -4.29 6.89 -9.81
CA ASP A 269 -5.69 7.16 -10.07
C ASP A 269 -6.20 8.23 -9.09
N VAL A 270 -6.86 9.27 -9.61
CA VAL A 270 -7.53 10.29 -8.79
C VAL A 270 -9.03 10.22 -9.00
N TYR A 271 -9.77 10.04 -7.90
CA TYR A 271 -11.22 9.90 -7.90
C TYR A 271 -11.88 11.19 -7.38
N ARG A 272 -11.79 12.29 -8.12
CA ARG A 272 -12.46 13.53 -7.70
C ARG A 272 -13.96 13.44 -7.96
N THR A 273 -14.74 13.64 -6.91
CA THR A 273 -16.17 13.94 -7.03
C THR A 273 -16.31 15.44 -7.30
N TYR A 274 -16.90 15.82 -8.43
CA TYR A 274 -17.27 17.21 -8.75
C TYR A 274 -18.77 17.38 -8.67
#